data_AF-A0A484XTE2-F1
#
_entry.id   AF-A0A484XTE2-F1
#
_cell.length_a   1.000
_cell.length_b   1.000
_cell.length_c   1.000
_cell.angle_alpha   90.00
_cell.angle_beta   90.00
_cell.angle_gamma   90.00
#
_symmetry.space_group_name_H-M   'P 1'
#
loop_
_entity.id
_entity.type
_entity.pdbx_description
1 polymer ?
#
loop_
_entity_poly.entity_id
_entity_poly.type
_entity_poly.pdbx_seq_one_letter_code
_entity_poly.pdbx_strand_id
1 'polypeptide(L)'
;MNMINIAWSGLQAAQFGMSVTSMNISNALTPGYSRQGIIQSSVVTMGQGGMSAGAGVQVESIRRVSDQYLTNQVWQSNSKASYYGINNQYLSSLEKVIGTDSTSLGTGLDDFFSALSALTKEPESEASRQQLLNQAGSLATRFNNMNDFINSQKTSVTNQRNTMVGQINSLTAGIADYNKKIMEMDSTGGNSNVLRDQRDELVKQLSTYADVKVTEDSNGSYAVAMKNGQPLVSGKVAGELSSSLDGNGDPVLSLNFSNTSFSLNPSTGGQLGALYDYETGELAQMQSSVQGMAEAVGNALQRPAGERLR
;
A
#
# COMPACT_ATOMS: atom_id res chain seq x y z
N MET A 1 8.67 -21.07 -55.75
CA MET A 1 8.73 -21.97 -54.57
C MET A 1 7.61 -22.99 -54.65
N ASN A 2 7.83 -24.22 -54.17
CA ASN A 2 7.01 -25.41 -54.41
C ASN A 2 5.86 -25.57 -53.38
N MET A 3 4.74 -26.22 -53.71
CA MET A 3 3.57 -26.41 -52.81
C MET A 3 3.94 -26.98 -51.42
N ILE A 4 5.01 -27.76 -51.35
CA ILE A 4 5.55 -28.34 -50.10
C ILE A 4 5.95 -27.24 -49.11
N ASN A 5 6.52 -26.12 -49.56
CA ASN A 5 6.92 -25.02 -48.67
C ASN A 5 5.70 -24.29 -48.10
N ILE A 6 4.62 -24.19 -48.87
CA ILE A 6 3.35 -23.61 -48.40
C ILE A 6 2.72 -24.52 -47.34
N ALA A 7 2.68 -25.84 -47.58
CA ALA A 7 2.19 -26.80 -46.60
C ALA A 7 3.04 -26.83 -45.33
N TRP A 8 4.37 -26.78 -45.46
CA TRP A 8 5.30 -26.78 -44.33
C TRP A 8 5.15 -25.53 -43.46
N SER A 9 5.09 -24.34 -44.06
CA SER A 9 4.89 -23.09 -43.32
C SER A 9 3.53 -23.04 -42.60
N GLY A 10 2.47 -23.59 -43.21
CA GLY A 10 1.16 -23.76 -42.57
C GLY A 10 1.20 -24.71 -41.36
N LEU A 11 1.90 -25.85 -41.47
CA LEU A 11 2.07 -26.79 -40.34
C LEU A 11 2.88 -26.16 -39.20
N GLN A 12 3.93 -25.40 -39.51
CA GLN A 12 4.72 -24.70 -38.50
C GLN A 12 3.89 -23.65 -37.76
N ALA A 13 3.10 -22.85 -38.48
CA ALA A 13 2.20 -21.87 -37.87
C ALA A 13 1.13 -22.54 -36.99
N ALA A 14 0.57 -23.67 -37.43
CA ALA A 14 -0.38 -24.46 -36.63
C ALA A 14 0.27 -25.02 -35.35
N GLN A 15 1.51 -25.52 -35.44
CA GLN A 15 2.27 -25.99 -34.28
C GLN A 15 2.49 -24.87 -33.25
N PHE A 16 2.89 -23.68 -33.70
CA PHE A 16 3.00 -22.51 -32.82
C PHE A 16 1.66 -22.15 -32.18
N GLY A 17 0.57 -22.17 -32.95
CA GLY A 17 -0.79 -21.89 -32.43
C GLY A 17 -1.23 -22.89 -31.35
N MET A 18 -0.93 -24.18 -31.54
CA MET A 18 -1.19 -25.21 -30.54
C MET A 18 -0.35 -25.01 -29.28
N SER A 19 0.94 -24.67 -29.42
CA SER A 19 1.81 -24.38 -28.26
C SER A 19 1.30 -23.19 -27.44
N VAL A 20 0.91 -22.09 -28.10
CA VAL A 20 0.33 -20.92 -27.41
C VAL A 20 -1.01 -21.27 -26.76
N THR A 21 -1.84 -22.07 -27.41
CA THR A 21 -3.10 -22.55 -26.84
C THR A 21 -2.86 -23.43 -25.61
N SER A 22 -1.88 -24.33 -25.67
CA SER A 22 -1.47 -25.17 -24.54
C SER A 22 -0.99 -24.31 -23.37
N MET A 23 -0.13 -23.32 -23.62
CA MET A 23 0.33 -22.37 -22.60
C MET A 23 -0.84 -21.60 -21.95
N ASN A 24 -1.80 -21.14 -22.75
CA ASN A 24 -2.98 -20.46 -22.24
C ASN A 24 -3.85 -21.37 -21.34
N ILE A 25 -4.04 -22.63 -21.75
CA ILE A 25 -4.82 -23.61 -20.96
C ILE A 25 -4.08 -23.93 -19.65
N SER A 26 -2.79 -24.21 -19.71
CA SER A 26 -1.98 -24.53 -18.54
C SER A 26 -1.91 -23.38 -17.52
N ASN A 27 -1.97 -22.13 -17.99
CA ASN A 27 -1.88 -20.95 -17.14
C ASN A 27 -3.22 -20.24 -16.93
N ALA A 28 -4.34 -20.87 -17.31
CA ALA A 28 -5.67 -20.25 -17.21
C ALA A 28 -6.05 -19.83 -15.77
N LEU A 29 -5.48 -20.51 -14.77
CA LEU A 29 -5.69 -20.22 -13.34
C LEU A 29 -4.47 -19.58 -12.67
N THR A 30 -3.41 -19.26 -13.41
CA THR A 30 -2.23 -18.58 -12.87
C THR A 30 -2.53 -17.09 -12.73
N PRO A 31 -2.53 -16.52 -11.50
CA PRO A 31 -2.78 -15.08 -11.33
C PRO A 31 -1.76 -14.23 -12.12
N GLY A 32 -2.25 -13.17 -12.74
CA GLY A 32 -1.42 -12.24 -13.53
C GLY A 32 -1.09 -12.73 -14.95
N TYR A 33 -1.44 -13.97 -15.32
CA TYR A 33 -1.23 -14.46 -16.69
C TYR A 33 -2.20 -13.81 -17.68
N SER A 34 -1.67 -13.25 -18.75
CA SER A 34 -2.46 -12.71 -19.85
C SER A 34 -2.55 -13.69 -21.00
N ARG A 35 -3.75 -13.86 -21.58
CA ARG A 35 -3.95 -14.70 -22.76
C ARG A 35 -3.05 -14.21 -23.91
N GLN A 36 -2.36 -15.15 -24.56
CA GLN A 36 -1.52 -14.87 -25.72
C GLN A 36 -2.17 -15.39 -27.01
N GLY A 37 -1.88 -14.73 -28.13
CA GLY A 37 -2.33 -15.12 -29.46
C GLY A 37 -1.21 -14.96 -30.49
N ILE A 38 -1.18 -15.84 -31.49
CA ILE A 38 -0.26 -15.70 -32.62
C ILE A 38 -0.86 -14.74 -33.65
N ILE A 39 -0.02 -13.86 -34.20
CA ILE A 39 -0.35 -13.07 -35.38
C ILE A 39 0.34 -13.72 -36.57
N GLN A 40 -0.45 -14.04 -37.60
CA GLN A 40 0.04 -14.63 -38.83
C GLN A 40 -0.08 -13.62 -39.97
N SER A 41 0.92 -13.58 -40.83
CA SER A 41 0.90 -12.80 -42.07
C SER A 41 1.20 -13.69 -43.27
N SER A 42 0.63 -13.37 -44.41
CA SER A 42 0.92 -14.06 -45.68
C SER A 42 2.30 -13.66 -46.18
N VAL A 43 3.12 -14.64 -46.55
CA VAL A 43 4.42 -14.38 -47.16
C VAL A 43 4.20 -13.93 -48.61
N VAL A 44 4.51 -12.67 -48.90
CA VAL A 44 4.38 -12.10 -50.24
C VAL A 44 5.60 -12.47 -51.08
N THR A 45 5.37 -12.97 -52.29
CA THR A 45 6.41 -13.16 -53.30
C THR A 45 6.36 -12.03 -54.32
N MET A 46 7.51 -11.38 -54.54
CA MET A 46 7.70 -10.46 -55.67
C MET A 46 7.81 -11.27 -56.96
N GLY A 47 6.67 -11.74 -57.47
CA GLY A 47 6.56 -12.37 -58.78
C GLY A 47 6.36 -11.33 -59.88
N GLN A 48 7.05 -11.50 -61.02
CA GLN A 48 6.77 -10.72 -62.22
C GLN A 48 5.40 -11.14 -62.78
N GLY A 49 4.42 -10.25 -62.71
CA GLY A 49 3.04 -10.48 -63.18
C GLY A 49 2.04 -10.67 -62.04
N GLY A 50 0.93 -9.92 -62.07
CA GLY A 50 -0.08 -9.81 -61.00
C GLY A 50 -0.90 -11.06 -60.65
N MET A 51 -0.37 -12.27 -60.87
CA MET A 51 -1.00 -13.56 -60.54
C MET A 51 -0.14 -14.38 -59.58
N SER A 52 0.29 -13.78 -58.46
CA SER A 52 0.98 -14.53 -57.39
C SER A 52 -0.03 -15.02 -56.34
N ALA A 53 -0.06 -16.33 -56.08
CA ALA A 53 -0.86 -16.95 -55.02
C ALA A 53 -0.24 -16.80 -53.61
N GLY A 54 0.89 -16.09 -53.48
CA GLY A 54 1.68 -15.98 -52.24
C GLY A 54 2.65 -17.15 -52.03
N ALA A 55 3.38 -17.14 -50.90
CA ALA A 55 4.36 -18.17 -50.53
C ALA A 55 4.05 -18.88 -49.19
N GLY A 56 2.79 -18.87 -48.77
CA GLY A 56 2.36 -19.47 -47.50
C GLY A 56 2.21 -18.42 -46.39
N VAL A 57 2.36 -18.85 -45.14
CA VAL A 57 2.13 -18.02 -43.95
C VAL A 57 3.35 -18.02 -43.05
N GLN A 58 3.54 -16.95 -42.29
CA GLN A 58 4.54 -16.88 -41.22
C GLN A 58 3.88 -16.36 -39.94
N VAL A 59 4.39 -16.82 -38.80
CA VAL A 59 4.02 -16.24 -37.50
C VAL A 59 4.89 -15.00 -37.30
N GLU A 60 4.27 -13.83 -37.31
CA GLU A 60 4.95 -12.55 -37.18
C GLU A 60 5.30 -12.23 -35.73
N SER A 61 4.38 -12.51 -34.80
CA SER A 61 4.59 -12.28 -33.38
C SER A 61 3.61 -13.07 -32.52
N ILE A 62 3.94 -13.20 -31.24
CA ILE A 62 3.02 -13.64 -30.20
C ILE A 62 2.61 -12.37 -29.44
N ARG A 63 1.33 -12.01 -29.51
CA ARG A 63 0.80 -10.82 -28.83
C ARG A 63 0.03 -11.21 -27.59
N ARG A 64 0.25 -10.43 -26.53
CA ARG A 64 -0.56 -10.45 -25.32
C ARG A 64 -1.90 -9.77 -25.58
N VAL A 65 -2.99 -10.38 -25.11
CA VAL A 65 -4.33 -9.78 -25.09
C VAL A 65 -4.52 -9.11 -23.73
N SER A 66 -4.25 -7.82 -23.66
CA SER A 66 -4.38 -7.02 -22.44
C SER A 66 -4.86 -5.61 -22.77
N ASP A 67 -5.60 -5.00 -21.84
CA ASP A 67 -6.05 -3.61 -21.92
C ASP A 67 -5.36 -2.80 -20.81
N GLN A 68 -4.48 -1.87 -21.19
CA GLN A 68 -3.70 -1.09 -20.24
C GLN A 68 -4.57 -0.15 -19.39
N TYR A 69 -5.70 0.32 -19.92
CA TYR A 69 -6.63 1.16 -19.18
C TYR A 69 -7.27 0.37 -18.04
N LEU A 70 -7.75 -0.84 -18.31
CA LEU A 70 -8.31 -1.74 -17.30
C LEU A 70 -7.25 -2.15 -16.26
N THR A 71 -6.02 -2.46 -16.70
CA THR A 71 -4.91 -2.77 -15.79
C THR A 71 -4.62 -1.60 -14.84
N ASN A 72 -4.55 -0.37 -15.36
CA ASN A 72 -4.36 0.82 -14.54
C ASN A 72 -5.52 1.02 -13.53
N GLN A 73 -6.76 0.74 -13.95
CA GLN A 73 -7.93 0.82 -13.07
C GLN A 73 -7.86 -0.21 -11.94
N VAL A 74 -7.37 -1.43 -12.22
CA VAL A 74 -7.12 -2.46 -11.19
C VAL A 74 -6.11 -1.96 -10.17
N TRP A 75 -4.97 -1.41 -10.59
CA TRP A 75 -3.94 -0.90 -9.67
C TRP A 75 -4.48 0.24 -8.78
N GLN A 76 -5.22 1.19 -9.36
CA GLN A 76 -5.85 2.27 -8.59
C GLN A 76 -6.89 1.76 -7.59
N SER A 77 -7.74 0.82 -8.02
CA SER A 77 -8.74 0.22 -7.14
C SER A 77 -8.10 -0.61 -6.03
N ASN A 78 -7.01 -1.32 -6.33
CA ASN A 78 -6.27 -2.11 -5.36
C ASN A 78 -5.62 -1.23 -4.28
N SER A 79 -5.06 -0.08 -4.68
CA SER A 79 -4.53 0.91 -3.74
C SER A 79 -5.61 1.43 -2.79
N LYS A 80 -6.78 1.81 -3.31
CA LYS A 80 -7.92 2.26 -2.48
C LYS A 80 -8.43 1.16 -1.55
N ALA A 81 -8.62 -0.05 -2.05
CA ALA A 81 -9.09 -1.17 -1.24
C ALA A 81 -8.10 -1.47 -0.10
N SER A 82 -6.80 -1.40 -0.39
CA SER A 82 -5.73 -1.66 0.58
C SER A 82 -5.61 -0.54 1.62
N TYR A 83 -5.81 0.72 1.21
CA TYR A 83 -5.93 1.87 2.11
C TYR A 83 -7.06 1.67 3.14
N TYR A 84 -8.29 1.39 2.67
CA TYR A 84 -9.42 1.22 3.59
C TYR A 84 -9.31 -0.08 4.42
N GLY A 85 -8.71 -1.14 3.87
CA GLY A 85 -8.49 -2.39 4.57
C GLY A 85 -7.59 -2.23 5.79
N ILE A 86 -6.44 -1.56 5.64
CA ILE A 86 -5.52 -1.34 6.77
C ILE A 86 -6.11 -0.32 7.76
N ASN A 87 -6.78 0.73 7.28
CA ASN A 87 -7.37 1.72 8.19
C ASN A 87 -8.46 1.06 9.06
N ASN A 88 -9.33 0.24 8.47
CA ASN A 88 -10.34 -0.51 9.21
C ASN A 88 -9.71 -1.44 10.26
N GLN A 89 -8.58 -2.08 9.96
CA GLN A 89 -7.87 -2.96 10.91
C GLN A 89 -7.39 -2.17 12.15
N TYR A 90 -6.76 -1.01 11.95
CA TYR A 90 -6.24 -0.20 13.05
C TYR A 90 -7.38 0.48 13.84
N LEU A 91 -8.37 1.05 13.16
CA LEU A 91 -9.56 1.63 13.81
C LEU A 91 -10.35 0.59 14.62
N SER A 92 -10.56 -0.61 14.08
CA SER A 92 -11.21 -1.70 14.82
C SER A 92 -10.42 -2.10 16.08
N SER A 93 -9.09 -2.01 16.03
CA SER A 93 -8.24 -2.31 17.19
C SER A 93 -8.33 -1.20 18.24
N LEU A 94 -8.39 0.06 17.79
CA LEU A 94 -8.62 1.23 18.62
C LEU A 94 -9.98 1.16 19.34
N GLU A 95 -11.05 0.89 18.59
CA GLU A 95 -12.42 0.77 19.11
C GLU A 95 -12.55 -0.27 20.22
N LYS A 96 -11.93 -1.45 20.03
CA LYS A 96 -11.95 -2.52 21.05
C LYS A 96 -11.33 -2.06 22.36
N VAL A 97 -10.25 -1.29 22.31
CA VAL A 97 -9.57 -0.83 23.52
C VAL A 97 -10.32 0.34 24.16
N ILE A 98 -10.88 1.26 23.39
CA ILE A 98 -11.71 2.33 23.96
C ILE A 98 -12.97 1.75 24.64
N GLY A 99 -13.55 0.69 24.06
CA GLY A 99 -14.77 0.05 24.55
C GLY A 99 -14.59 -0.94 25.71
N THR A 100 -13.38 -1.13 26.26
CA THR A 100 -13.15 -2.07 27.36
C THR A 100 -13.33 -1.42 28.73
N ASP A 101 -13.95 -2.11 29.68
CA ASP A 101 -14.25 -1.58 31.03
C ASP A 101 -13.00 -1.14 31.81
N SER A 102 -11.82 -1.71 31.55
CA SER A 102 -10.55 -1.37 32.23
C SER A 102 -9.89 -0.10 31.71
N THR A 103 -10.26 0.35 30.52
CA THR A 103 -9.74 1.54 29.81
C THR A 103 -10.81 2.61 29.62
N SER A 104 -12.08 2.30 29.89
CA SER A 104 -13.19 3.26 29.92
C SER A 104 -12.88 4.41 30.88
N LEU A 105 -12.55 5.56 30.31
CA LEU A 105 -12.32 6.80 31.06
C LEU A 105 -13.65 7.34 31.61
N GLY A 106 -14.76 7.17 30.91
CA GLY A 106 -16.09 7.59 31.35
C GLY A 106 -16.48 6.94 32.68
N THR A 107 -16.41 5.61 32.76
CA THR A 107 -16.69 4.87 34.00
C THR A 107 -15.74 5.27 35.12
N GLY A 108 -14.45 5.43 34.82
CA GLY A 108 -13.47 5.88 35.80
C GLY A 108 -13.78 7.26 36.39
N LEU A 109 -14.26 8.18 35.56
CA LEU A 109 -14.69 9.52 35.98
C LEU A 109 -15.97 9.46 36.81
N ASP A 110 -16.97 8.69 36.38
CA ASP A 110 -18.24 8.52 37.09
C ASP A 110 -18.03 7.98 38.51
N ASP A 111 -17.20 6.95 38.64
CA ASP A 111 -16.85 6.36 39.94
C ASP A 111 -16.10 7.39 40.82
N PHE A 112 -15.16 8.13 40.23
CA PHE A 112 -14.38 9.15 40.95
C PHE A 112 -15.29 10.26 41.49
N PHE A 113 -16.18 10.80 40.66
CA PHE A 113 -17.13 11.83 41.07
C PHE A 113 -18.15 11.31 42.08
N SER A 114 -18.55 10.04 41.97
CA SER A 114 -19.41 9.38 42.96
C SER A 114 -18.74 9.28 44.32
N ALA A 115 -17.47 8.85 44.37
CA ALA A 115 -16.68 8.80 45.61
C ALA A 115 -16.45 10.20 46.20
N LEU A 116 -16.19 11.20 45.35
CA LEU A 116 -16.05 12.59 45.77
C LEU A 116 -17.36 13.13 46.37
N SER A 117 -18.50 12.85 45.74
CA SER A 117 -19.81 13.25 46.25
C SER A 117 -20.18 12.53 47.56
N ALA A 118 -19.69 11.32 47.79
CA ALA A 118 -19.88 10.63 49.07
C ALA A 118 -19.06 11.32 50.18
N LEU A 119 -17.80 11.68 49.90
CA LEU A 119 -16.96 12.39 50.85
C LEU A 119 -17.50 13.78 51.22
N THR A 120 -18.12 14.51 50.29
CA THR A 120 -18.71 15.82 50.60
C THR A 120 -19.92 15.74 51.55
N LYS A 121 -20.60 14.58 51.61
CA LYS A 121 -21.69 14.34 52.57
C LYS A 121 -21.16 13.98 53.96
N GLU A 122 -20.02 13.27 54.04
CA GLU A 122 -19.42 12.78 55.29
C GLU A 122 -17.90 13.04 55.34
N PRO A 123 -17.45 14.29 55.52
CA PRO A 123 -16.03 14.65 55.40
C PRO A 123 -15.14 14.09 56.53
N GLU A 124 -15.72 13.74 57.68
CA GLU A 124 -15.03 13.15 58.84
C GLU A 124 -14.83 11.63 58.69
N SER A 125 -15.48 10.98 57.71
CA SER A 125 -15.41 9.53 57.52
C SER A 125 -14.06 9.13 56.90
N GLU A 126 -13.22 8.44 57.68
CA GLU A 126 -11.96 7.86 57.18
C GLU A 126 -12.20 6.89 56.01
N ALA A 127 -13.31 6.12 56.07
CA ALA A 127 -13.68 5.20 55.00
C ALA A 127 -13.97 5.93 53.68
N SER A 128 -14.72 7.03 53.72
CA SER A 128 -15.03 7.84 52.53
C SER A 128 -13.78 8.51 51.95
N ARG A 129 -12.84 8.95 52.81
CA ARG A 129 -11.54 9.49 52.37
C ARG A 129 -10.70 8.43 51.67
N GLN A 130 -10.60 7.23 52.24
CA GLN A 130 -9.86 6.13 51.63
C GLN A 130 -10.49 5.68 50.31
N GLN A 131 -11.82 5.64 50.22
CA GLN A 131 -12.53 5.32 48.99
C GLN A 131 -12.22 6.32 47.87
N LEU A 132 -12.23 7.63 48.17
CA LEU A 132 -11.86 8.65 47.18
C LEU A 132 -10.41 8.46 46.69
N LEU A 133 -9.47 8.20 47.60
CA LEU A 133 -8.06 7.97 47.23
C LEU A 133 -7.90 6.74 46.32
N ASN A 134 -8.60 5.65 46.64
CA ASN A 134 -8.60 4.43 45.81
C ASN A 134 -9.15 4.70 44.41
N GLN A 135 -10.23 5.49 44.31
CA GLN A 135 -10.84 5.80 43.03
C GLN A 135 -10.02 6.79 42.21
N ALA A 136 -9.37 7.76 42.86
CA ALA A 136 -8.40 8.65 42.24
C ALA A 136 -7.22 7.86 41.66
N GLY A 137 -6.66 6.91 42.43
CA GLY A 137 -5.60 6.02 41.97
C GLY A 137 -6.04 5.16 40.78
N SER A 138 -7.24 4.59 40.84
CA SER A 138 -7.82 3.78 39.76
C SER A 138 -8.01 4.60 38.47
N LEU A 139 -8.49 5.84 38.59
CA LEU A 139 -8.62 6.77 37.46
C LEU A 139 -7.25 7.12 36.85
N ALA A 140 -6.24 7.41 37.67
CA ALA A 140 -4.89 7.65 37.19
C ALA A 140 -4.31 6.44 36.44
N THR A 141 -4.51 5.22 36.96
CA THR A 141 -4.12 3.98 36.27
C THR A 141 -4.82 3.83 34.93
N ARG A 142 -6.11 4.17 34.82
CA ARG A 142 -6.85 4.13 33.55
C ARG A 142 -6.26 5.09 32.51
N PHE A 143 -5.93 6.33 32.89
CA PHE A 143 -5.25 7.28 32.01
C PHE A 143 -3.88 6.78 31.54
N ASN A 144 -3.08 6.23 32.46
CA ASN A 144 -1.77 5.68 32.13
C ASN A 144 -1.88 4.49 31.17
N ASN A 145 -2.79 3.55 31.43
CA ASN A 145 -3.02 2.41 30.54
C ASN A 145 -3.44 2.85 29.13
N MET A 146 -4.28 3.88 29.02
CA MET A 146 -4.68 4.42 27.72
C MET A 146 -3.50 5.06 26.98
N ASN A 147 -2.66 5.82 27.69
CA ASN A 147 -1.45 6.41 27.11
C ASN A 147 -0.45 5.33 26.65
N ASP A 148 -0.25 4.28 27.44
CA ASP A 148 0.62 3.16 27.09
C ASP A 148 0.13 2.42 25.85
N PHE A 149 -1.19 2.23 25.73
CA PHE A 149 -1.80 1.66 24.52
C PHE A 149 -1.54 2.54 23.29
N ILE A 150 -1.74 3.85 23.39
CA ILE A 150 -1.48 4.80 22.29
C ILE A 150 0.00 4.74 21.87
N ASN A 151 0.93 4.72 22.82
CA ASN A 151 2.36 4.63 22.52
C ASN A 151 2.74 3.29 21.87
N SER A 152 2.11 2.19 22.31
CA SER A 152 2.25 0.88 21.67
C SER A 152 1.76 0.92 20.23
N GLN A 153 0.60 1.53 19.96
CA GLN A 153 0.08 1.71 18.61
C GLN A 153 1.03 2.53 17.72
N LYS A 154 1.57 3.65 18.21
CA LYS A 154 2.57 4.44 17.45
C LYS A 154 3.80 3.62 17.08
N THR A 155 4.29 2.81 18.02
CA THR A 155 5.43 1.90 17.78
C THR A 155 5.08 0.84 16.72
N SER A 156 3.90 0.23 16.80
CA SER A 156 3.43 -0.74 15.82
C SER A 156 3.27 -0.13 14.43
N VAL A 157 2.70 1.08 14.32
CA VAL A 157 2.58 1.81 13.05
C VAL A 157 3.95 2.11 12.46
N THR A 158 4.90 2.59 13.27
CA THR A 158 6.28 2.88 12.83
C THR A 158 6.97 1.63 12.28
N ASN A 159 6.88 0.50 12.99
CA ASN A 159 7.46 -0.77 12.53
C ASN A 159 6.82 -1.28 11.24
N GLN A 160 5.49 -1.16 11.14
CA GLN A 160 4.76 -1.55 9.95
C GLN A 160 5.16 -0.67 8.76
N ARG A 161 5.29 0.65 8.96
CA ARG A 161 5.74 1.61 7.95
C ARG A 161 7.13 1.25 7.41
N ASN A 162 8.09 0.98 8.29
CA ASN A 162 9.44 0.60 7.90
C ASN A 162 9.46 -0.70 7.10
N THR A 163 8.63 -1.68 7.49
CA THR A 163 8.46 -2.93 6.74
C THR A 163 7.89 -2.66 5.34
N MET A 164 6.84 -1.84 5.23
CA MET A 164 6.24 -1.47 3.95
C MET A 164 7.21 -0.71 3.05
N VAL A 165 8.02 0.20 3.60
CA VAL A 165 9.08 0.89 2.85
C VAL A 165 10.08 -0.10 2.27
N GLY A 166 10.52 -1.10 3.05
CA GLY A 166 11.39 -2.18 2.55
C GLY A 166 10.74 -3.01 1.44
N GLN A 167 9.44 -3.30 1.54
CA GLN A 167 8.68 -4.00 0.50
C GLN A 167 8.58 -3.16 -0.78
N ILE A 168 8.28 -1.87 -0.66
CA ILE A 168 8.25 -0.93 -1.79
C ILE A 168 9.60 -0.93 -2.51
N ASN A 169 10.71 -0.79 -1.79
CA ASN A 169 12.05 -0.78 -2.38
C ASN A 169 12.39 -2.10 -3.10
N SER A 170 11.95 -3.23 -2.55
CA SER A 170 12.14 -4.54 -3.18
C SER A 170 11.33 -4.66 -4.48
N LEU A 171 10.09 -4.16 -4.47
CA LEU A 171 9.20 -4.17 -5.64
C LEU A 171 9.67 -3.21 -6.73
N THR A 172 10.10 -1.99 -6.39
CA THR A 172 10.62 -1.02 -7.36
C THR A 172 11.91 -1.54 -8.01
N ALA A 173 12.80 -2.16 -7.23
CA ALA A 173 13.99 -2.83 -7.75
C ALA A 173 13.63 -4.00 -8.69
N GLY A 174 12.65 -4.82 -8.32
CA GLY A 174 12.15 -5.90 -9.17
C GLY A 174 11.56 -5.38 -10.49
N ILE A 175 10.76 -4.32 -10.47
CA ILE A 175 10.19 -3.69 -11.68
C ILE A 175 11.32 -3.16 -12.58
N ALA A 176 12.34 -2.52 -12.02
CA ALA A 176 13.50 -2.04 -12.78
C ALA A 176 14.30 -3.18 -13.44
N ASP A 177 14.45 -4.32 -12.74
CA ASP A 177 15.09 -5.52 -13.29
C ASP A 177 14.25 -6.15 -14.41
N TYR A 178 12.92 -6.25 -14.25
CA TYR A 178 12.05 -6.72 -15.33
C TYR A 178 12.05 -5.77 -16.53
N ASN A 179 12.09 -4.45 -16.31
CA ASN A 179 12.28 -3.48 -17.39
C ASN A 179 13.56 -3.78 -18.18
N LYS A 180 14.68 -4.06 -17.49
CA LYS A 180 15.94 -4.45 -18.13
C LYS A 180 15.78 -5.74 -18.95
N LYS A 181 15.22 -6.80 -18.37
CA LYS A 181 15.00 -8.10 -19.05
C LYS A 181 14.09 -7.97 -20.27
N ILE A 182 13.03 -7.17 -20.18
CA ILE A 182 12.11 -6.91 -21.30
C ILE A 182 12.85 -6.20 -22.43
N MET A 183 13.60 -5.14 -22.12
CA MET A 183 14.39 -4.41 -23.12
C MET A 183 15.42 -5.34 -23.81
N GLU A 184 16.12 -6.18 -23.05
CA GLU A 184 17.08 -7.15 -23.59
C GLU A 184 16.38 -8.18 -24.49
N MET A 185 15.26 -8.76 -24.05
CA MET A 185 14.51 -9.74 -24.82
C MET A 185 13.95 -9.16 -26.11
N ASP A 186 13.34 -7.97 -26.03
CA ASP A 186 12.77 -7.27 -27.19
C ASP A 186 13.87 -6.87 -28.19
N SER A 187 15.08 -6.51 -27.72
CA SER A 187 16.22 -6.16 -28.58
C SER A 187 16.71 -7.33 -29.45
N THR A 188 16.49 -8.57 -29.00
CA THR A 188 16.80 -9.79 -29.74
C THR A 188 15.62 -10.32 -30.57
N GLY A 189 14.48 -9.62 -30.58
CA GLY A 189 13.25 -10.05 -31.24
C GLY A 189 12.53 -11.22 -30.54
N GLY A 190 12.82 -11.45 -29.26
CA GLY A 190 12.18 -12.51 -28.47
C GLY A 190 10.79 -12.15 -27.96
N ASN A 191 10.10 -13.14 -27.36
CA ASN A 191 8.78 -12.94 -26.75
C ASN A 191 8.92 -12.55 -25.27
N SER A 192 8.69 -11.27 -24.95
CA SER A 192 8.73 -10.74 -23.59
C SER A 192 7.39 -10.77 -22.84
N ASN A 193 6.32 -11.36 -23.39
CA ASN A 193 4.97 -11.29 -22.80
C ASN A 193 4.91 -11.80 -21.35
N VAL A 194 5.58 -12.92 -21.05
CA VAL A 194 5.61 -13.47 -19.69
C VAL A 194 6.36 -12.54 -18.73
N LEU A 195 7.44 -11.90 -19.18
CA LEU A 195 8.17 -10.92 -18.38
C LEU A 195 7.31 -9.68 -18.10
N ARG A 196 6.50 -9.25 -19.08
CA ARG A 196 5.54 -8.15 -18.94
C ARG A 196 4.44 -8.49 -17.94
N ASP A 197 3.91 -9.73 -17.96
CA ASP A 197 2.95 -10.20 -16.95
C ASP A 197 3.52 -10.18 -15.53
N GLN A 198 4.76 -10.66 -15.36
CA GLN A 198 5.43 -10.62 -14.05
C GLN A 198 5.68 -9.18 -13.57
N ARG A 199 6.08 -8.27 -14.48
CA ARG A 199 6.21 -6.84 -14.17
C ARG A 199 4.89 -6.22 -13.72
N ASP A 200 3.80 -6.53 -14.42
CA ASP A 200 2.47 -6.02 -14.08
C ASP A 200 1.98 -6.51 -12.72
N GLU A 201 2.29 -7.76 -12.36
CA GLU A 201 2.00 -8.30 -11.03
C GLU A 201 2.84 -7.61 -9.94
N LEU A 202 4.11 -7.30 -10.19
CA LEU A 202 4.91 -6.50 -9.25
C LEU A 202 4.35 -5.09 -9.06
N VAL A 203 3.88 -4.44 -10.15
CA VAL A 203 3.21 -3.14 -10.05
C VAL A 203 1.90 -3.25 -9.26
N LYS A 204 1.14 -4.34 -9.46
CA LYS A 204 -0.07 -4.59 -8.68
C LYS A 204 0.25 -4.76 -7.20
N GLN A 205 1.29 -5.51 -6.84
CA GLN A 205 1.74 -5.64 -5.46
C GLN A 205 2.23 -4.31 -4.89
N LEU A 206 2.94 -3.50 -5.69
CA LEU A 206 3.36 -2.15 -5.30
C LEU A 206 2.15 -1.25 -5.02
N SER A 207 1.10 -1.36 -5.83
CA SER A 207 -0.13 -0.58 -5.68
C SER A 207 -0.87 -0.84 -4.35
N THR A 208 -0.65 -2.01 -3.73
CA THR A 208 -1.15 -2.31 -2.37
C THR A 208 -0.58 -1.33 -1.34
N TYR A 209 0.70 -0.98 -1.46
CA TYR A 209 1.40 -0.17 -0.48
C TYR A 209 1.29 1.33 -0.75
N ALA A 210 1.28 1.75 -2.02
CA ALA A 210 1.20 3.16 -2.40
C ALA A 210 0.37 3.35 -3.68
N ASP A 211 -0.24 4.53 -3.85
CA ASP A 211 -0.91 4.94 -5.08
C ASP A 211 0.13 5.34 -6.13
N VAL A 212 0.19 4.58 -7.22
CA VAL A 212 1.20 4.71 -8.27
C VAL A 212 0.57 4.97 -9.63
N LYS A 213 1.27 5.77 -10.43
CA LYS A 213 0.98 6.01 -11.84
C LYS A 213 2.06 5.35 -12.67
N VAL A 214 1.63 4.62 -13.69
CA VAL A 214 2.53 3.92 -14.61
C VAL A 214 2.33 4.45 -16.01
N THR A 215 3.44 4.77 -16.66
CA THR A 215 3.50 5.12 -18.07
C THR A 215 4.51 4.23 -18.75
N GLU A 216 4.17 3.71 -19.93
CA GLU A 216 5.09 2.92 -20.75
C GLU A 216 5.82 3.84 -21.73
N ASP A 217 7.15 3.78 -21.71
CA ASP A 217 8.01 4.52 -22.63
C ASP A 217 8.08 3.83 -24.01
N SER A 218 8.58 4.55 -25.01
CA SER A 218 8.70 4.04 -26.39
C SER A 218 9.58 2.79 -26.54
N ASN A 219 10.44 2.51 -25.56
CA ASN A 219 11.29 1.32 -25.50
C ASN A 219 10.62 0.14 -24.75
N GLY A 220 9.34 0.27 -24.37
CA GLY A 220 8.58 -0.76 -23.65
C GLY A 220 8.88 -0.86 -22.15
N SER A 221 9.72 0.01 -21.61
CA SER A 221 10.00 0.08 -20.17
C SER A 221 8.93 0.89 -19.44
N TYR A 222 8.66 0.54 -18.19
CA TYR A 222 7.74 1.32 -17.35
C TYR A 222 8.49 2.42 -16.60
N ALA A 223 7.95 3.63 -16.67
CA ALA A 223 8.16 4.66 -15.68
C ALA A 223 7.02 4.58 -14.64
N VAL A 224 7.39 4.36 -13.38
CA VAL A 224 6.46 4.29 -12.25
C VAL A 224 6.71 5.51 -11.38
N ALA A 225 5.67 6.30 -11.15
CA ALA A 225 5.73 7.48 -10.30
C ALA A 225 4.68 7.39 -9.19
N MET A 226 4.97 8.01 -8.06
CA MET A 226 3.95 8.27 -7.05
C MET A 226 2.91 9.26 -7.59
N LYS A 227 1.74 9.34 -6.93
CA LYS A 227 0.65 10.25 -7.30
C LYS A 227 1.06 11.71 -7.45
N ASN A 228 2.01 12.17 -6.62
CA ASN A 228 2.58 13.52 -6.62
C ASN A 228 3.58 13.78 -7.76
N GLY A 229 3.95 12.77 -8.54
CA GLY A 229 4.83 12.86 -9.71
C GLY A 229 6.27 12.40 -9.47
N GLN A 230 6.61 12.02 -8.24
CA GLN A 230 7.97 11.62 -7.88
C GLN A 230 8.29 10.22 -8.43
N PRO A 231 9.43 10.02 -9.10
CA PRO A 231 9.74 8.78 -9.80
C PRO A 231 10.17 7.67 -8.83
N LEU A 232 9.45 6.55 -8.84
CA LEU A 232 9.83 5.32 -8.13
C LEU A 232 10.69 4.40 -9.01
N VAL A 233 10.37 4.35 -10.30
CA VAL A 233 11.13 3.60 -11.31
C VAL A 233 11.17 4.43 -12.58
N SER A 234 12.35 4.53 -13.20
CA SER A 234 12.51 5.08 -14.54
C SER A 234 13.42 4.16 -15.35
N GLY A 235 12.83 3.44 -16.30
CA GLY A 235 13.53 2.42 -17.07
C GLY A 235 14.17 1.36 -16.15
N LYS A 236 15.50 1.29 -16.17
CA LYS A 236 16.29 0.33 -15.38
C LYS A 236 16.72 0.84 -13.99
N VAL A 237 16.29 2.03 -13.59
CA VAL A 237 16.68 2.66 -12.32
C VAL A 237 15.50 2.63 -11.36
N ALA A 238 15.73 2.12 -10.16
CA ALA A 238 14.78 2.16 -9.05
C ALA A 238 15.18 3.24 -8.04
N GLY A 239 14.17 3.90 -7.47
CA GLY A 239 14.32 4.77 -6.32
C GLY A 239 14.30 3.99 -5.02
N GLU A 240 14.93 4.57 -4.01
CA GLU A 240 14.98 4.04 -2.65
C GLU A 240 14.21 4.97 -1.71
N LEU A 241 13.13 4.46 -1.13
CA LEU A 241 12.41 5.15 -0.07
C LEU A 241 13.10 4.94 1.28
N SER A 242 13.03 5.96 2.11
CA SER A 242 13.34 5.89 3.52
C SER A 242 12.25 6.58 4.34
N SER A 243 12.08 6.11 5.57
CA SER A 243 11.18 6.71 6.57
C SER A 243 12.03 7.19 7.74
N SER A 244 11.79 8.43 8.18
CA SER A 244 12.38 9.01 9.38
C SER A 244 11.30 9.72 10.19
N LEU A 245 11.67 10.20 11.38
CA LEU A 245 10.87 11.14 12.15
C LEU A 245 11.48 12.54 12.02
N ASP A 246 10.66 13.58 11.99
CA ASP A 246 11.13 14.96 12.08
C ASP A 246 11.40 15.39 13.53
N GLY A 247 11.71 16.68 13.73
CA GLY A 247 11.96 17.25 15.06
C GLY A 247 10.75 17.27 15.99
N ASN A 248 9.54 17.12 15.46
CA ASN A 248 8.29 17.02 16.23
C ASN A 248 7.91 15.56 16.51
N GLY A 249 8.65 14.59 15.96
CA GLY A 249 8.32 13.17 16.04
C GLY A 249 7.31 12.73 15.00
N ASP A 250 7.00 13.57 14.02
CA ASP A 250 6.09 13.24 12.92
C ASP A 250 6.81 12.45 11.83
N PRO A 251 6.12 11.50 11.19
CA PRO A 251 6.72 10.67 10.18
C PRO A 251 6.96 11.42 8.86
N VAL A 252 8.19 11.34 8.36
CA VAL A 252 8.60 11.92 7.08
C VAL A 252 9.11 10.81 6.17
N LEU A 253 8.66 10.83 4.92
CA LEU A 253 9.18 9.98 3.87
C LEU A 253 10.15 10.76 3.00
N SER A 254 11.24 10.10 2.63
CA SER A 254 12.20 10.60 1.65
C SER A 254 12.39 9.57 0.55
N LEU A 255 12.65 10.04 -0.66
CA LEU A 255 12.95 9.23 -1.83
C LEU A 255 14.30 9.64 -2.38
N ASN A 256 15.24 8.72 -2.43
CA ASN A 256 16.48 8.90 -3.19
C ASN A 256 16.30 8.31 -4.59
N PHE A 257 16.47 9.13 -5.61
CA PHE A 257 16.43 8.70 -7.00
C PHE A 257 17.62 9.29 -7.75
N SER A 258 18.48 8.44 -8.32
CA SER A 258 19.67 8.85 -9.08
C SER A 258 20.54 9.90 -8.35
N ASN A 259 20.88 9.64 -7.08
CA ASN A 259 21.67 10.52 -6.19
C ASN A 259 21.00 11.86 -5.84
N THR A 260 19.70 12.01 -6.09
CA THR A 260 18.91 13.17 -5.68
C THR A 260 17.86 12.74 -4.67
N SER A 261 17.81 13.45 -3.53
CA SER A 261 16.82 13.19 -2.48
C SER A 261 15.63 14.14 -2.61
N PHE A 262 14.44 13.57 -2.54
CA PHE A 262 13.16 14.26 -2.57
C PHE A 262 12.44 14.02 -1.24
N SER A 263 11.93 15.07 -0.61
CA SER A 263 10.95 14.91 0.45
C SER A 263 9.61 14.52 -0.17
N LEU A 264 8.95 13.52 0.43
CA LEU A 264 7.66 13.03 0.00
C LEU A 264 6.57 13.45 0.98
N ASN A 265 5.39 13.74 0.44
CA ASN A 265 4.18 13.75 1.25
C ASN A 265 3.90 12.31 1.70
N PRO A 266 3.82 12.02 3.01
CA PRO A 266 3.59 10.68 3.50
C PRO A 266 2.20 10.10 3.18
N SER A 267 1.22 10.94 2.81
CA SER A 267 -0.09 10.50 2.30
C SER A 267 0.04 9.99 0.86
N THR A 268 0.71 8.84 0.72
CA THR A 268 1.04 8.22 -0.57
C THR A 268 -0.10 7.37 -1.14
N GLY A 269 -1.27 7.34 -0.51
CA GLY A 269 -2.31 6.33 -0.77
C GLY A 269 -1.84 4.92 -0.39
N GLY A 270 -2.62 3.90 -0.77
CA GLY A 270 -2.35 2.51 -0.38
C GLY A 270 -2.29 2.32 1.14
N GLN A 271 -1.66 1.24 1.59
CA GLN A 271 -1.50 0.98 3.02
C GLN A 271 -0.60 2.02 3.71
N LEU A 272 0.42 2.53 3.02
CA LEU A 272 1.38 3.46 3.61
C LEU A 272 0.73 4.81 3.94
N GLY A 273 -0.11 5.32 3.03
CA GLY A 273 -0.89 6.53 3.26
C GLY A 273 -1.91 6.37 4.39
N ALA A 274 -2.60 5.22 4.46
CA ALA A 274 -3.56 4.96 5.53
C ALA A 274 -2.91 4.90 6.92
N LEU A 275 -1.70 4.33 7.03
CA LEU A 275 -0.96 4.35 8.29
C LEU A 275 -0.59 5.77 8.72
N TYR A 276 -0.18 6.60 7.76
CA TYR A 276 0.14 8.00 8.03
C TYR A 276 -1.09 8.78 8.49
N ASP A 277 -2.22 8.62 7.78
CA ASP A 277 -3.46 9.31 8.09
C ASP A 277 -3.96 8.87 9.49
N TYR A 278 -3.94 7.56 9.79
CA TYR A 278 -4.29 7.02 11.12
C TYR A 278 -3.44 7.60 12.26
N GLU A 279 -2.11 7.68 12.06
CA GLU A 279 -1.18 8.13 13.09
C GLU A 279 -1.28 9.63 13.36
N THR A 280 -1.34 10.43 12.29
CA THR A 280 -1.33 11.90 12.37
C THR A 280 -2.73 12.50 12.58
N GLY A 281 -3.78 11.77 12.19
CA GLY A 281 -5.16 12.14 12.41
C GLY A 281 -5.70 11.53 13.71
N GLU A 282 -6.22 10.32 13.61
CA GLU A 282 -7.05 9.68 14.64
C GLU A 282 -6.26 9.41 15.93
N LEU A 283 -5.05 8.84 15.83
CA LEU A 283 -4.24 8.50 16.99
C LEU A 283 -3.70 9.73 17.71
N ALA A 284 -3.24 10.74 16.95
CA ALA A 284 -2.80 12.02 17.51
C ALA A 284 -3.94 12.76 18.22
N GLN A 285 -5.13 12.81 17.62
CA GLN A 285 -6.30 13.44 18.22
C GLN A 285 -6.73 12.70 19.51
N MET A 286 -6.69 11.37 19.50
CA MET A 286 -6.97 10.58 20.68
C MET A 286 -5.97 10.87 21.81
N GLN A 287 -4.68 10.93 21.49
CA GLN A 287 -3.65 11.26 22.47
C GLN A 287 -3.87 12.63 23.10
N SER A 288 -4.12 13.65 22.27
CA SER A 288 -4.42 15.00 22.74
C SER A 288 -5.66 15.05 23.62
N SER A 289 -6.71 14.31 23.26
CA SER A 289 -7.95 14.23 24.05
C SER A 289 -7.73 13.59 25.41
N VAL A 290 -6.99 12.47 25.46
CA VAL A 290 -6.68 11.76 26.72
C VAL A 290 -5.80 12.62 27.63
N GLN A 291 -4.77 13.26 27.07
CA GLN A 291 -3.90 14.16 27.83
C GLN A 291 -4.65 15.38 28.34
N GLY A 292 -5.46 16.04 27.51
CA GLY A 292 -6.25 17.19 27.91
C GLY A 292 -7.27 16.85 29.00
N MET A 293 -7.91 15.68 28.95
CA MET A 293 -8.77 15.20 30.03
C MET A 293 -7.99 14.99 31.34
N ALA A 294 -6.83 14.33 31.28
CA ALA A 294 -5.99 14.10 32.45
C ALA A 294 -5.51 15.41 33.08
N GLU A 295 -5.06 16.37 32.27
CA GLU A 295 -4.67 17.71 32.71
C GLU A 295 -5.83 18.49 33.33
N ALA A 296 -7.01 18.47 32.71
CA ALA A 296 -8.18 19.14 33.23
C ALA A 296 -8.59 18.60 34.61
N VAL A 297 -8.59 17.28 34.79
CA VAL A 297 -8.86 16.63 36.08
C VAL A 297 -7.78 16.99 37.09
N GLY A 298 -6.50 16.90 36.72
CA GLY A 298 -5.38 17.25 37.61
C GLY A 298 -5.44 18.70 38.09
N ASN A 299 -5.65 19.65 37.16
CA ASN A 299 -5.76 21.08 37.47
C ASN A 299 -6.98 21.39 38.33
N ALA A 300 -8.13 20.74 38.07
CA ALA A 300 -9.32 20.91 38.88
C ALA A 300 -9.10 20.48 40.34
N LEU A 301 -8.27 19.47 40.58
CA LEU A 301 -7.95 18.96 41.91
C LEU A 301 -6.87 19.77 42.63
N GLN A 302 -5.90 20.33 41.90
CA GLN A 302 -4.82 21.13 42.47
C GLN A 302 -5.24 22.58 42.79
N ARG A 303 -6.34 23.07 42.21
CA ARG A 303 -6.86 24.41 42.52
C ARG A 303 -7.22 24.54 44.01
N PRO A 304 -6.64 25.50 44.75
CA PRO A 304 -6.95 25.71 46.16
C PRO A 304 -8.44 25.99 46.35
N ALA A 305 -9.04 25.46 47.42
CA ALA A 305 -10.46 25.65 47.75
C ALA A 305 -10.89 27.13 47.84
N GLY A 306 -9.95 28.07 48.04
CA GLY A 306 -10.21 29.51 48.15
C GLY A 306 -10.49 30.26 46.85
N GLU A 307 -10.21 29.68 45.67
CA GLU A 307 -10.46 30.33 44.36
C GLU A 307 -11.76 29.86 43.68
N ARG A 308 -12.49 28.91 44.27
CA ARG A 308 -13.72 28.33 43.69
C ARG A 308 -14.99 29.18 43.91
N LEU A 309 -14.88 30.34 44.57
CA LEU A 309 -16.00 31.23 44.92
C LEU A 309 -15.95 32.61 44.26
N ARG A 310 -15.23 32.76 43.13
CA ARG A 310 -15.28 33.98 42.31
C ARG A 310 -15.59 33.66 40.86
#